data_AF-A0A4Q3TZN6-F1
#
_entry.id   AF-A0A4Q3TZN6-F1
#
_cell.length_a   1.000
_cell.length_b   1.000
_cell.length_c   1.000
_cell.angle_alpha   90.00
_cell.angle_beta   90.00
_cell.angle_gamma   90.00
#
_symmetry.space_group_name_H-M   'P 1'
#
loop_
_entity.id
_entity.type
_entity.pdbx_description
1 polymer ?
#
loop_
_entity_poly.entity_id
_entity_poly.type
_entity_poly.pdbx_seq_one_letter_code
_entity_poly.pdbx_strand_id
1 'polypeptide(L)'
;GARDDGLSPWPSWPLVLRTALTYLELAGSLRKGTPFYAGYEFRPLNGIEAVLSAFSGEPGEFVAAIVRAAKKGTKWYGIDPDAVAAKLASERKRVVRALDVLAEQGLIELRASDLRDRYQRLVGPERAHELATELWAKFEVRERGEQERLARVPALMQGSECLSNALVRYFGEERSEPCGHCSFCRTGKAAIMPPCPPGTPLEELVPLGELNALADAHPSALGTPRQRARFLCGLSGPSLSKARLTRNRLFGAAEEHPFEEVLRFVAGD
;
A
#
# COMPACT_ATOMS: atom_id res chain seq x y z
N GLY A 1 -22.76 -6.28 -4.83
CA GLY A 1 -22.59 -5.11 -3.97
C GLY A 1 -21.31 -5.26 -3.18
N ALA A 2 -20.20 -4.79 -3.74
CA ALA A 2 -18.94 -4.64 -3.03
C ALA A 2 -18.56 -3.17 -3.22
N ARG A 3 -18.47 -2.42 -2.12
CA ARG A 3 -17.92 -1.07 -2.15
C ARG A 3 -16.44 -1.21 -2.45
N ASP A 4 -16.08 -0.90 -3.68
CA ASP A 4 -14.72 -0.58 -4.07
C ASP A 4 -14.47 0.86 -3.58
N ASP A 5 -14.32 1.00 -2.26
CA ASP A 5 -13.91 2.25 -1.65
C ASP A 5 -12.43 2.43 -2.01
N GLY A 6 -12.21 3.19 -3.08
CA GLY A 6 -10.90 3.52 -3.62
C GLY A 6 -9.93 3.95 -2.53
N LEU A 7 -8.73 3.36 -2.61
CA LEU A 7 -7.58 3.57 -1.73
C LEU A 7 -7.86 3.32 -0.24
N SER A 8 -7.40 2.14 0.18
CA SER A 8 -7.15 1.78 1.57
C SER A 8 -6.48 2.91 2.37
N PRO A 9 -6.84 3.12 3.65
CA PRO A 9 -6.36 4.24 4.49
C PRO A 9 -4.84 4.23 4.78
N TRP A 10 -4.08 3.34 4.13
CA TRP A 10 -2.65 3.12 4.38
C TRP A 10 -1.83 3.70 3.21
N PRO A 11 -1.13 4.83 3.39
CA PRO A 11 -0.38 5.49 2.31
C PRO A 11 0.76 4.62 1.73
N SER A 12 1.25 3.61 2.46
CA SER A 12 2.28 2.67 2.00
C SER A 12 1.73 1.45 1.25
N TRP A 13 0.45 1.12 1.41
CA TRP A 13 -0.16 -0.09 0.83
C TRP A 13 -0.15 -0.10 -0.70
N PRO A 14 -0.39 1.02 -1.42
CA PRO A 14 -0.26 1.06 -2.86
C PRO A 14 1.15 0.72 -3.35
N LEU A 15 2.20 1.09 -2.61
CA LEU A 15 3.58 0.83 -3.02
C LEU A 15 3.98 -0.63 -2.79
N VAL A 16 3.62 -1.20 -1.64
CA VAL A 16 3.89 -2.61 -1.34
C VAL A 16 3.16 -3.53 -2.31
N LEU A 17 1.88 -3.23 -2.59
CA LEU A 17 1.08 -4.00 -3.54
C LEU A 17 1.67 -3.93 -4.95
N ARG A 18 2.06 -2.75 -5.43
CA ARG A 18 2.76 -2.60 -6.72
C ARG A 18 4.04 -3.42 -6.77
N THR A 19 4.86 -3.37 -5.71
CA THR A 19 6.10 -4.15 -5.62
C THR A 19 5.81 -5.66 -5.72
N ALA A 20 4.81 -6.15 -4.99
CA ALA A 20 4.42 -7.56 -5.04
C ALA A 20 3.91 -7.97 -6.43
N LEU A 21 3.10 -7.14 -7.08
CA LEU A 21 2.62 -7.37 -8.45
C LEU A 21 3.78 -7.40 -9.45
N THR A 22 4.76 -6.51 -9.32
CA THR A 22 5.98 -6.53 -10.15
C THR A 22 6.79 -7.82 -9.94
N TYR A 23 6.96 -8.29 -8.70
CA TYR A 23 7.66 -9.55 -8.46
C TYR A 23 6.95 -10.74 -9.09
N LEU A 24 5.61 -10.79 -9.01
CA LEU A 24 4.82 -11.84 -9.66
C LEU A 24 4.91 -11.77 -11.18
N GLU A 25 5.03 -10.58 -11.76
CA GLU A 25 5.25 -10.40 -13.19
C GLU A 25 6.65 -10.86 -13.62
N LEU A 26 7.70 -10.48 -12.88
CA LEU A 26 9.07 -10.94 -13.13
C LEU A 26 9.23 -12.45 -12.97
N ALA A 27 8.44 -13.08 -12.09
CA ALA A 27 8.38 -14.53 -11.93
C ALA A 27 7.52 -15.24 -12.99
N GLY A 28 6.97 -14.51 -13.97
CA GLY A 28 6.13 -15.07 -15.04
C GLY A 28 4.77 -15.59 -14.58
N SER A 29 4.31 -15.20 -13.38
CA SER A 29 3.04 -15.66 -12.80
C SER A 29 1.88 -14.73 -13.12
N LEU A 30 2.17 -13.46 -13.36
CA LEU A 30 1.24 -12.44 -13.85
C LEU A 30 1.81 -11.77 -15.11
N ARG A 31 0.93 -11.17 -15.91
CA ARG A 31 1.30 -10.25 -16.98
C ARG A 31 0.53 -8.95 -16.81
N LYS A 32 1.23 -7.82 -16.72
CA LYS A 32 0.59 -6.51 -16.74
C LYS A 32 0.15 -6.18 -18.16
N GLY A 33 -1.13 -5.84 -18.30
CA GLY A 33 -1.70 -5.32 -19.54
C GLY A 33 -1.72 -3.79 -19.56
N THR A 34 -2.21 -3.22 -20.65
CA THR A 34 -2.42 -1.78 -20.75
C THR A 34 -3.43 -1.32 -19.68
N PRO A 35 -3.08 -0.29 -18.87
CA PRO A 35 -4.03 0.34 -17.97
C PRO A 35 -5.27 0.82 -18.74
N PHE A 36 -6.42 0.78 -18.10
CA PHE A 36 -7.66 1.25 -18.70
C PHE A 36 -8.47 2.05 -17.69
N TYR A 37 -9.22 3.02 -18.17
CA TYR A 37 -10.16 3.77 -17.33
C TYR A 37 -11.40 2.90 -17.10
N ALA A 38 -11.61 2.45 -15.87
CA ALA A 38 -12.79 1.69 -15.51
C ALA A 38 -14.00 2.60 -15.27
N GLY A 39 -13.77 3.89 -15.02
CA GLY A 39 -14.79 4.89 -14.81
C GLY A 39 -14.76 6.01 -15.85
N TYR A 40 -15.92 6.61 -16.06
CA TYR A 40 -16.09 7.89 -16.72
C TYR A 40 -16.96 8.77 -15.84
N GLU A 41 -16.70 10.07 -15.84
CA GLU A 41 -17.57 11.06 -15.21
C GLU A 41 -18.03 12.04 -16.27
N PHE A 42 -19.31 12.35 -16.29
CA PHE A 42 -19.83 13.40 -17.15
C PHE A 42 -20.56 14.48 -16.38
N ARG A 43 -20.50 15.71 -16.88
CA ARG A 43 -21.24 16.85 -16.39
C ARG A 43 -22.08 17.43 -17.52
N PRO A 44 -23.42 17.45 -17.41
CA PRO A 44 -24.26 18.15 -18.37
C PRO A 44 -23.96 19.63 -18.40
N LEU A 45 -23.76 20.20 -19.58
CA LEU A 45 -23.44 21.63 -19.75
C LEU A 45 -24.70 22.49 -19.66
N ASN A 46 -25.80 22.03 -20.25
CA ASN A 46 -27.09 22.73 -20.30
C ASN A 46 -28.19 22.02 -19.50
N GLY A 47 -27.80 21.28 -18.45
CA GLY A 47 -28.71 20.46 -17.66
C GLY A 47 -28.97 19.07 -18.27
N ILE A 48 -29.51 18.16 -17.46
CA ILE A 48 -29.69 16.76 -17.87
C ILE A 48 -30.81 16.58 -18.89
N GLU A 49 -31.82 17.45 -18.87
CA GLU A 49 -32.95 17.39 -19.83
C GLU A 49 -32.48 17.66 -21.26
N ALA A 50 -31.54 18.59 -21.46
CA ALA A 50 -30.92 18.85 -22.77
C ALA A 50 -30.17 17.63 -23.32
N VAL A 51 -29.56 16.82 -22.45
CA VAL A 51 -28.91 15.56 -22.83
C VAL A 51 -29.95 14.51 -23.26
N LEU A 52 -31.08 14.43 -22.55
CA LEU A 52 -32.14 13.46 -22.82
C LEU A 52 -32.96 13.81 -24.06
N SER A 53 -33.11 15.09 -24.40
CA SER A 53 -33.87 15.55 -25.57
C SER A 53 -33.05 15.69 -26.86
N ALA A 54 -31.72 15.55 -26.78
CA ALA A 54 -30.83 15.70 -27.93
C ALA A 54 -30.99 14.61 -29.00
N PHE A 55 -31.54 13.45 -28.64
CA PHE A 55 -31.72 12.31 -29.55
C PHE A 55 -33.14 11.78 -29.47
N SER A 56 -33.65 11.30 -30.61
CA SER A 56 -34.96 10.65 -30.72
C SER A 56 -34.82 9.19 -31.13
N GLY A 57 -35.86 8.39 -30.90
CA GLY A 57 -35.87 6.96 -31.22
C GLY A 57 -34.87 6.14 -30.39
N GLU A 58 -34.36 5.06 -30.97
CA GLU A 58 -33.45 4.10 -30.31
C GLU A 58 -32.21 4.77 -29.67
N PRO A 59 -31.51 5.74 -30.31
CA PRO A 59 -30.38 6.43 -29.67
C PRO A 59 -30.75 7.22 -28.42
N GLY A 60 -31.93 7.87 -28.40
CA GLY A 60 -32.42 8.63 -27.25
C GLY A 60 -32.77 7.72 -26.07
N GLU A 61 -33.41 6.59 -26.34
CA GLU A 61 -33.70 5.57 -25.31
C GLU A 61 -32.41 5.03 -24.69
N PHE A 62 -31.37 4.80 -25.51
CA PHE A 62 -30.07 4.34 -25.05
C PHE A 62 -29.37 5.38 -24.16
N VAL A 63 -29.34 6.65 -24.57
CA VAL A 63 -28.77 7.75 -23.76
C VAL A 63 -29.52 7.89 -22.44
N ALA A 64 -30.86 7.83 -22.46
CA ALA A 64 -31.67 7.89 -21.25
C ALA A 64 -31.40 6.70 -20.32
N ALA A 65 -31.13 5.51 -20.87
CA ALA A 65 -30.76 4.34 -20.08
C ALA A 65 -29.36 4.49 -19.45
N ILE A 66 -28.38 5.05 -20.17
CA ILE A 66 -27.05 5.36 -19.63
C ILE A 66 -27.16 6.36 -18.47
N VAL A 67 -27.87 7.47 -18.67
CA VAL A 67 -28.05 8.52 -17.65
C VAL A 67 -28.72 7.96 -16.40
N ARG A 68 -29.75 7.10 -16.55
CA ARG A 68 -30.42 6.43 -15.42
C ARG A 68 -29.52 5.45 -14.68
N ALA A 69 -28.59 4.80 -15.38
CA ALA A 69 -27.64 3.88 -14.78
C ALA A 69 -26.45 4.59 -14.12
N ALA A 70 -26.25 5.88 -14.39
CA ALA A 70 -25.17 6.68 -13.83
C ALA A 70 -25.39 7.02 -12.34
N LYS A 71 -24.31 7.04 -11.57
CA LYS A 71 -24.31 7.47 -10.18
C LYS A 71 -24.32 8.99 -10.11
N LYS A 72 -25.47 9.56 -9.73
CA LYS A 72 -25.66 11.01 -9.61
C LYS A 72 -24.83 11.60 -8.46
N GLY A 73 -23.95 12.54 -8.78
CA GLY A 73 -23.32 13.46 -7.84
C GLY A 73 -23.87 14.89 -7.99
N THR A 74 -23.31 15.84 -7.24
CA THR A 74 -23.77 17.24 -7.24
C THR A 74 -23.51 17.96 -8.57
N LYS A 75 -22.34 17.74 -9.18
CA LYS A 75 -21.95 18.32 -10.48
C LYS A 75 -21.62 17.27 -11.54
N TRP A 76 -21.19 16.08 -11.11
CA TRP A 76 -20.70 15.01 -11.97
C TRP A 76 -21.55 13.77 -11.80
N TYR A 77 -21.72 13.03 -12.89
CA TYR A 77 -22.40 11.75 -12.95
C TYR A 77 -21.36 10.68 -13.27
N GLY A 78 -21.15 9.75 -12.34
CA GLY A 78 -20.20 8.65 -12.50
C GLY A 78 -20.80 7.48 -13.28
N ILE A 79 -20.06 6.96 -14.24
CA ILE A 79 -20.41 5.83 -15.09
C ILE A 79 -19.30 4.78 -14.97
N ASP A 80 -19.70 3.53 -14.75
CA ASP A 80 -18.89 2.36 -15.06
C ASP A 80 -19.41 1.79 -16.39
N PRO A 81 -18.66 1.93 -17.50
CA PRO A 81 -19.14 1.48 -18.81
C PRO A 81 -19.36 -0.02 -18.90
N ASP A 82 -18.63 -0.85 -18.15
CA ASP A 82 -18.83 -2.31 -18.14
C ASP A 82 -20.13 -2.67 -17.42
N ALA A 83 -20.38 -2.05 -16.26
CA ALA A 83 -21.62 -2.25 -15.51
C ALA A 83 -22.85 -1.74 -16.28
N VAL A 84 -22.74 -0.60 -16.97
CA VAL A 84 -23.81 -0.08 -17.82
C VAL A 84 -24.02 -0.98 -19.03
N ALA A 85 -22.95 -1.39 -19.72
CA ALA A 85 -23.05 -2.31 -20.86
C ALA A 85 -23.73 -3.63 -20.49
N ALA A 86 -23.36 -4.23 -19.35
CA ALA A 86 -24.00 -5.45 -18.85
C ALA A 86 -25.50 -5.26 -18.56
N LYS A 87 -25.89 -4.14 -17.92
CA LYS A 87 -27.31 -3.84 -17.65
C LYS A 87 -28.13 -3.60 -18.91
N LEU A 88 -27.52 -3.01 -19.93
CA LEU A 88 -28.18 -2.66 -21.19
C LEU A 88 -28.04 -3.75 -22.26
N ALA A 89 -27.51 -4.93 -21.92
CA ALA A 89 -27.19 -6.00 -22.86
C ALA A 89 -26.46 -5.49 -24.12
N SER A 90 -25.47 -4.63 -23.89
CA SER A 90 -24.75 -3.88 -24.92
C SER A 90 -23.24 -4.07 -24.78
N GLU A 91 -22.47 -3.58 -25.74
CA GLU A 91 -21.01 -3.58 -25.66
C GLU A 91 -20.49 -2.34 -24.94
N ARG A 92 -19.44 -2.49 -24.13
CA ARG A 92 -18.71 -1.39 -23.49
C ARG A 92 -18.36 -0.28 -24.50
N LYS A 93 -17.90 -0.67 -25.69
CA LYS A 93 -17.52 0.28 -26.76
C LYS A 93 -18.69 1.16 -27.19
N ARG A 94 -19.92 0.63 -27.23
CA ARG A 94 -21.12 1.39 -27.59
C ARG A 94 -21.47 2.43 -26.51
N VAL A 95 -21.31 2.08 -25.23
CA VAL A 95 -21.52 3.03 -24.11
C VAL A 95 -20.49 4.15 -24.16
N VAL A 96 -19.21 3.81 -24.30
CA VAL A 96 -18.13 4.83 -24.39
C VAL A 96 -18.35 5.73 -25.61
N ARG A 97 -18.67 5.17 -26.78
CA ARG A 97 -18.92 5.96 -27.98
C ARG A 97 -20.12 6.90 -27.82
N ALA A 98 -21.18 6.49 -27.13
CA ALA A 98 -22.32 7.36 -26.87
C ALA A 98 -21.92 8.57 -26.00
N LEU A 99 -21.06 8.36 -24.98
CA LEU A 99 -20.52 9.46 -24.17
C LEU A 99 -19.62 10.38 -24.98
N ASP A 100 -18.76 9.82 -25.84
CA ASP A 100 -17.90 10.62 -26.72
C ASP A 100 -18.74 11.50 -27.66
N VAL A 101 -19.80 10.95 -28.27
CA VAL A 101 -20.70 11.72 -29.15
C VAL A 101 -21.41 12.84 -28.39
N LEU A 102 -21.87 12.58 -27.15
CA LEU A 102 -22.46 13.63 -26.31
C LEU A 102 -21.48 14.76 -25.99
N ALA A 103 -20.20 14.41 -25.81
CA ALA A 103 -19.15 15.40 -25.57
C ALA A 103 -18.79 16.16 -26.85
N GLU A 104 -18.66 15.47 -27.99
CA GLU A 104 -18.43 16.05 -29.33
C GLU A 104 -19.52 17.06 -29.70
N GLN A 105 -20.78 16.80 -29.31
CA GLN A 105 -21.91 17.72 -29.52
C GLN A 105 -22.00 18.86 -28.49
N GLY A 106 -21.08 18.93 -27.52
CA GLY A 106 -21.08 19.97 -26.49
C GLY A 106 -22.27 19.87 -25.52
N LEU A 107 -22.83 18.68 -25.34
CA LEU A 107 -23.94 18.44 -24.39
C LEU A 107 -23.41 18.12 -22.99
N ILE A 108 -22.25 17.46 -22.92
CA ILE A 108 -21.60 17.07 -21.67
C ILE A 108 -20.11 17.44 -21.69
N GLU A 109 -19.55 17.73 -20.52
CA GLU A 109 -18.13 17.65 -20.26
C GLU A 109 -17.82 16.20 -19.82
N LEU A 110 -16.92 15.51 -20.51
CA LEU A 110 -16.55 14.11 -20.21
C LEU A 110 -15.13 14.03 -19.64
N ARG A 111 -14.95 13.26 -18.58
CA ARG A 111 -13.65 12.98 -17.96
C ARG A 111 -13.50 11.47 -17.74
N ALA A 112 -12.35 10.94 -18.12
CA ALA A 112 -11.99 9.58 -17.74
C ALA A 112 -11.61 9.53 -16.25
N SER A 113 -12.07 8.53 -15.53
CA SER A 113 -11.82 8.36 -14.09
C SER A 113 -11.47 6.90 -13.78
N ASP A 114 -10.98 6.63 -12.57
CA ASP A 114 -10.67 5.27 -12.10
C ASP A 114 -9.72 4.50 -13.05
N LEU A 115 -8.47 4.98 -13.17
CA LEU A 115 -7.43 4.27 -13.91
C LEU A 115 -7.10 2.96 -13.20
N ARG A 116 -7.40 1.84 -13.85
CA ARG A 116 -7.13 0.49 -13.34
C ARG A 116 -6.01 -0.17 -14.12
N ASP A 117 -5.09 -0.80 -13.40
CA ASP A 117 -4.13 -1.71 -13.99
C ASP A 117 -4.82 -3.04 -14.34
N ARG A 118 -4.59 -3.54 -15.56
CA ARG A 118 -5.05 -4.86 -15.97
C ARG A 118 -3.96 -5.88 -15.69
N TYR A 119 -4.31 -7.00 -15.06
CA TYR A 119 -3.41 -8.14 -14.89
C TYR A 119 -4.05 -9.40 -15.46
N GLN A 120 -3.29 -10.13 -16.25
CA GLN A 120 -3.63 -11.49 -16.67
C GLN A 120 -2.87 -12.47 -15.79
N ARG A 121 -3.60 -13.44 -15.22
CA ARG A 121 -3.01 -14.54 -14.47
C ARG A 121 -2.48 -15.60 -15.45
N LEU A 122 -1.21 -15.98 -15.30
CA LEU A 122 -0.53 -16.95 -16.18
C LEU A 122 -0.42 -18.35 -15.55
N VAL A 123 -0.57 -18.46 -14.23
CA VAL A 123 -0.50 -19.71 -13.46
C VAL A 123 -1.82 -19.97 -12.72
N GLY A 124 -2.16 -21.23 -12.47
CA GLY A 124 -3.41 -21.56 -11.80
C GLY A 124 -3.39 -21.27 -10.29
N PRO A 125 -4.57 -21.32 -9.63
CA PRO A 125 -4.70 -21.04 -8.19
C PRO A 125 -3.94 -22.03 -7.30
N GLU A 126 -3.60 -23.22 -7.79
CA GLU A 126 -2.83 -24.24 -7.08
C GLU A 126 -1.45 -23.74 -6.63
N ARG A 127 -0.84 -22.80 -7.37
CA ARG A 127 0.46 -22.21 -7.03
C ARG A 127 0.37 -21.03 -6.06
N ALA A 128 -0.82 -20.64 -5.61
CA ALA A 128 -1.00 -19.45 -4.79
C ALA A 128 -0.20 -19.49 -3.48
N HIS A 129 -0.12 -20.66 -2.83
CA HIS A 129 0.65 -20.81 -1.60
C HIS A 129 2.16 -20.69 -1.84
N GLU A 130 2.67 -21.34 -2.89
CA GLU A 130 4.09 -21.26 -3.29
C GLU A 130 4.49 -19.81 -3.58
N LEU A 131 3.69 -19.10 -4.39
CA LEU A 131 3.94 -17.70 -4.74
C LEU A 131 3.90 -16.77 -3.54
N ALA A 132 3.00 -17.03 -2.58
CA ALA A 132 2.94 -16.25 -1.35
C ALA A 132 4.23 -16.44 -0.52
N THR A 133 4.72 -17.68 -0.42
CA THR A 133 5.98 -17.99 0.26
C THR A 133 7.19 -17.34 -0.43
N GLU A 134 7.27 -17.39 -1.76
CA GLU A 134 8.34 -16.73 -2.53
C GLU A 134 8.32 -15.20 -2.36
N LEU A 135 7.13 -14.59 -2.41
CA LEU A 135 6.97 -13.16 -2.17
C LEU A 135 7.38 -12.78 -0.76
N TRP A 136 6.96 -13.58 0.23
CA TRP A 136 7.33 -13.37 1.63
C TRP A 136 8.84 -13.36 1.81
N ALA A 137 9.55 -14.38 1.29
CA ALA A 137 11.00 -14.45 1.37
C ALA A 137 11.70 -13.23 0.75
N LYS A 138 11.19 -12.69 -0.37
CA LYS A 138 11.72 -11.45 -0.97
C LYS A 138 11.54 -10.24 -0.05
N PHE A 139 10.39 -10.13 0.61
CA PHE A 139 10.15 -9.04 1.56
C PHE A 139 11.02 -9.16 2.82
N GLU A 140 11.27 -10.37 3.33
CA GLU A 140 12.19 -10.59 4.45
C GLU A 140 13.63 -10.20 4.12
N VAL A 141 14.12 -10.60 2.94
CA VAL A 141 15.46 -10.20 2.46
C VAL A 141 15.57 -8.68 2.39
N ARG A 142 14.54 -8.01 1.86
CA ARG A 142 14.50 -6.56 1.76
C ARG A 142 14.47 -5.89 3.13
N GLU A 143 13.63 -6.37 4.04
CA GLU A 143 13.54 -5.87 5.40
C GLU A 143 14.90 -5.95 6.10
N ARG A 144 15.55 -7.12 6.05
CA ARG A 144 16.89 -7.30 6.61
C ARG A 144 17.92 -6.35 5.99
N GLY A 145 17.90 -6.19 4.66
CA GLY A 145 18.80 -5.26 3.97
C GLY A 145 18.61 -3.79 4.40
N GLU A 146 17.37 -3.35 4.62
CA GLU A 146 17.10 -2.00 5.13
C GLU A 146 17.52 -1.87 6.61
N GLN A 147 17.30 -2.89 7.45
CA GLN A 147 17.78 -2.89 8.84
C GLN A 147 19.31 -2.79 8.90
N GLU A 148 20.03 -3.60 8.11
CA GLU A 148 21.49 -3.56 8.00
C GLU A 148 21.96 -2.18 7.51
N ARG A 149 21.29 -1.61 6.51
CA ARG A 149 21.62 -0.29 5.99
C ARG A 149 21.40 0.82 7.02
N LEU A 150 20.33 0.76 7.82
CA LEU A 150 20.10 1.68 8.93
C LEU A 150 21.18 1.53 10.01
N ALA A 151 21.57 0.29 10.34
CA ALA A 151 22.63 0.02 11.32
C ALA A 151 24.01 0.55 10.90
N ARG A 152 24.27 0.73 9.59
CA ARG A 152 25.50 1.36 9.10
C ARG A 152 25.63 2.83 9.49
N VAL A 153 24.53 3.55 9.70
CA VAL A 153 24.56 4.98 10.05
C VAL A 153 25.24 5.22 11.42
N PRO A 154 24.78 4.62 12.52
CA PRO A 154 25.46 4.78 13.81
C PRO A 154 26.85 4.15 13.80
N ALA A 155 27.09 3.06 13.04
CA ALA A 155 28.43 2.49 12.89
C ALA A 155 29.41 3.46 12.22
N LEU A 156 28.94 4.17 11.18
CA LEU A 156 29.71 5.20 10.49
C LEU A 156 30.05 6.37 11.42
N MET A 157 29.11 6.81 12.27
CA MET A 157 29.35 7.91 13.22
C MET A 157 30.31 7.53 14.34
N GLN A 158 30.28 6.26 14.79
CA GLN A 158 31.11 5.73 15.87
C GLN A 158 32.41 5.09 15.37
N GLY A 159 32.71 5.21 14.07
CA GLY A 159 33.91 4.67 13.46
C GLY A 159 35.18 5.36 13.95
N SER A 160 36.28 4.59 14.00
CA SER A 160 37.62 5.08 14.34
C SER A 160 38.42 5.51 13.11
N GLU A 161 37.76 6.11 12.11
CA GLU A 161 38.37 6.55 10.86
C GLU A 161 37.77 7.87 10.37
N CYS A 162 38.36 8.44 9.32
CA CYS A 162 37.83 9.66 8.70
C CYS A 162 36.42 9.42 8.14
N LEU A 163 35.42 10.02 8.78
CA LEU A 163 34.01 9.95 8.38
C LEU A 163 33.79 10.24 6.89
N SER A 164 34.47 11.26 6.34
CA SER A 164 34.33 11.61 4.93
C SER A 164 34.87 10.53 4.00
N ASN A 165 36.00 9.88 4.35
CA ASN A 165 36.56 8.81 3.52
C ASN A 165 35.68 7.55 3.60
N ALA A 166 35.16 7.24 4.78
CA ALA A 166 34.21 6.14 4.97
C ALA A 166 32.92 6.33 4.17
N LEU A 167 32.39 7.56 4.14
CA LEU A 167 31.19 7.91 3.37
C LEU A 167 31.43 7.84 1.86
N VAL A 168 32.54 8.39 1.37
CA VAL A 168 32.88 8.39 -0.06
C VAL A 168 33.13 6.95 -0.55
N ARG A 169 33.76 6.12 0.27
CA ARG A 169 33.93 4.67 0.02
C ARG A 169 32.61 3.91 -0.08
N TYR A 170 31.60 4.27 0.71
CA TYR A 170 30.26 3.69 0.59
C TYR A 170 29.64 3.94 -0.80
N PHE A 171 29.94 5.08 -1.42
CA PHE A 171 29.49 5.42 -2.77
C PHE A 171 30.43 4.93 -3.89
N GLY A 172 31.47 4.15 -3.55
CA GLY A 172 32.39 3.54 -4.51
C GLY A 172 33.55 4.44 -4.94
N GLU A 173 33.79 5.54 -4.23
CA GLU A 173 34.91 6.45 -4.46
C GLU A 173 35.99 6.28 -3.37
N GLU A 174 37.23 6.65 -3.67
CA GLU A 174 38.33 6.54 -2.72
C GLU A 174 39.10 7.87 -2.60
N ARG A 175 39.48 8.21 -1.37
CA ARG A 175 40.30 9.38 -1.04
C ARG A 175 41.47 8.92 -0.17
N SER A 176 42.66 9.33 -0.55
CA SER A 176 43.90 9.01 0.17
C SER A 176 44.08 9.84 1.44
N GLU A 177 43.67 11.11 1.42
CA GLU A 177 43.91 12.03 2.54
C GLU A 177 42.72 12.15 3.50
N PRO A 178 42.96 12.23 4.82
CA PRO A 178 41.92 12.57 5.78
C PRO A 178 41.33 13.96 5.51
N CYS A 179 40.04 14.15 5.73
CA CYS A 179 39.37 15.42 5.39
C CYS A 179 39.74 16.62 6.29
N GLY A 180 40.41 16.40 7.43
CA GLY A 180 40.81 17.46 8.37
C GLY A 180 39.67 18.16 9.14
N HIS A 181 38.39 17.92 8.79
CA HIS A 181 37.27 18.68 9.36
C HIS A 181 36.20 17.83 10.07
N CYS A 182 36.15 16.50 9.87
CA CYS A 182 35.18 15.66 10.57
C CYS A 182 35.55 15.49 12.05
N SER A 183 34.59 15.02 12.86
CA SER A 183 34.78 14.79 14.30
C SER A 183 36.04 13.97 14.60
N PHE A 184 36.18 12.81 13.97
CA PHE A 184 37.35 11.94 14.15
C PHE A 184 38.66 12.61 13.73
N CYS A 185 38.71 13.28 12.57
CA CYS A 185 39.91 13.98 12.12
C CYS A 185 40.32 15.13 13.06
N ARG A 186 39.36 15.78 13.72
CA ARG A 186 39.64 16.89 14.65
C ARG A 186 40.05 16.41 16.05
N THR A 187 39.47 15.31 16.53
CA THR A 187 39.65 14.86 17.93
C THR A 187 40.52 13.63 18.08
N GLY A 188 40.72 12.85 17.01
CA GLY A 188 41.32 11.51 17.04
C GLY A 188 40.50 10.47 17.80
N LYS A 189 39.26 10.77 18.19
CA LYS A 189 38.41 9.92 19.03
C LYS A 189 37.13 9.58 18.30
N ALA A 190 36.76 8.30 18.32
CA ALA A 190 35.46 7.84 17.86
C ALA A 190 34.36 8.49 18.70
N ALA A 191 33.26 8.88 18.07
CA ALA A 191 32.07 9.30 18.81
C ALA A 191 31.47 8.07 19.52
N ILE A 192 30.91 8.28 20.70
CA ILE A 192 30.17 7.26 21.44
C ILE A 192 28.72 7.72 21.47
N MET A 193 27.82 6.89 20.93
CA MET A 193 26.39 7.17 21.04
C MET A 193 25.94 6.84 22.47
N PRO A 194 25.17 7.72 23.13
CA PRO A 194 24.62 7.38 24.45
C PRO A 194 23.76 6.10 24.34
N PRO A 195 23.84 5.21 25.33
CA PRO A 195 22.97 4.04 25.35
C PRO A 195 21.51 4.50 25.42
N CYS A 196 20.61 3.71 24.84
CA CYS A 196 19.19 3.89 25.09
C CYS A 196 18.95 3.66 26.59
N PRO A 197 18.27 4.57 27.31
CA PRO A 197 17.93 4.34 28.71
C PRO A 197 17.08 3.06 28.81
N PRO A 198 17.31 2.21 29.83
CA PRO A 198 16.52 1.00 29.99
C PRO A 198 15.05 1.38 30.24
N GLY A 199 14.17 0.86 29.38
CA GLY A 199 12.72 0.95 29.58
C GLY A 199 12.24 0.01 30.67
N THR A 200 10.95 0.11 31.01
CA THR A 200 10.29 -0.87 31.88
C THR A 200 10.39 -2.27 31.26
N PRO A 201 10.74 -3.33 32.01
CA PRO A 201 10.85 -4.69 31.46
C PRO A 201 9.57 -5.15 30.73
N LEU A 202 9.73 -5.89 29.62
CA LEU A 202 8.60 -6.36 28.82
C LEU A 202 7.64 -7.25 29.62
N GLU A 203 8.17 -8.00 30.58
CA GLU A 203 7.42 -8.85 31.51
C GLU A 203 6.44 -8.05 32.38
N GLU A 204 6.81 -6.81 32.72
CA GLU A 204 5.97 -5.91 33.51
C GLU A 204 4.93 -5.19 32.63
N LEU A 205 5.30 -4.86 31.39
CA LEU A 205 4.43 -4.16 30.44
C LEU A 205 3.38 -5.07 29.80
N VAL A 206 3.70 -6.36 29.59
CA VAL A 206 2.93 -7.28 28.76
C VAL A 206 2.49 -8.50 29.57
N PRO A 207 1.24 -8.53 30.07
CA PRO A 207 0.66 -9.71 30.69
C PRO A 207 0.47 -10.82 29.65
N LEU A 208 1.43 -11.76 29.57
CA LEU A 208 1.43 -12.84 28.56
C LEU A 208 0.14 -13.66 28.55
N GLY A 209 -0.49 -13.88 29.71
CA GLY A 209 -1.78 -14.57 29.80
C GLY A 209 -2.90 -13.84 29.07
N GLU A 210 -2.96 -12.51 29.19
CA GLU A 210 -3.95 -11.69 28.48
C GLU A 210 -3.64 -11.60 26.99
N LEU A 211 -2.36 -11.48 26.62
CA LEU A 211 -1.93 -11.50 25.22
C LEU A 211 -2.30 -12.81 24.53
N ASN A 212 -2.08 -13.95 25.19
CA ASN A 212 -2.43 -15.27 24.66
C ASN A 212 -3.95 -15.42 24.50
N ALA A 213 -4.74 -15.03 25.51
CA ALA A 213 -6.20 -15.05 25.41
C ALA A 213 -6.73 -14.17 24.26
N LEU A 214 -6.11 -13.00 24.05
CA LEU A 214 -6.44 -12.11 22.95
C LEU A 214 -6.05 -12.73 21.59
N ALA A 215 -4.93 -13.44 21.53
CA ALA A 215 -4.49 -14.15 20.33
C ALA A 215 -5.43 -15.30 19.97
N ASP A 216 -5.90 -16.05 20.96
CA ASP A 216 -6.87 -17.14 20.78
C ASP A 216 -8.24 -16.61 20.30
N ALA A 217 -8.66 -15.44 20.80
CA ALA A 217 -9.87 -14.77 20.35
C ALA A 217 -9.75 -14.17 18.93
N HIS A 218 -8.54 -13.80 18.51
CA HIS A 218 -8.27 -13.12 17.23
C HIS A 218 -7.10 -13.75 16.45
N PRO A 219 -7.19 -15.04 16.07
CA PRO A 219 -6.07 -15.77 15.47
C PRO A 219 -5.64 -15.20 14.11
N SER A 220 -6.57 -14.59 13.36
CA SER A 220 -6.23 -13.92 12.09
C SER A 220 -5.45 -12.63 12.26
N ALA A 221 -5.47 -12.02 13.45
CA ALA A 221 -4.82 -10.74 13.73
C ALA A 221 -3.57 -10.88 14.61
N LEU A 222 -3.50 -11.91 15.46
CA LEU A 222 -2.46 -12.12 16.48
C LEU A 222 -1.92 -13.56 16.52
N GLY A 223 -2.19 -14.37 15.49
CA GLY A 223 -1.84 -15.79 15.46
C GLY A 223 -0.34 -16.08 15.33
N THR A 224 0.47 -15.12 14.89
CA THR A 224 1.93 -15.27 14.75
C THR A 224 2.71 -14.37 15.72
N PRO A 225 3.92 -14.75 16.16
CA PRO A 225 4.77 -13.90 17.00
C PRO A 225 4.98 -12.50 16.41
N ARG A 226 5.23 -12.42 15.10
CA ARG A 226 5.39 -11.14 14.39
C ARG A 226 4.14 -10.27 14.44
N GLN A 227 2.95 -10.86 14.33
CA GLN A 227 1.69 -10.11 14.50
C GLN A 227 1.51 -9.59 15.93
N ARG A 228 1.86 -10.39 16.94
CA ARG A 228 1.83 -9.98 18.36
C ARG A 228 2.82 -8.86 18.63
N ALA A 229 4.06 -8.97 18.15
CA ALA A 229 5.07 -7.94 18.27
C ALA A 229 4.62 -6.62 17.62
N ARG A 230 4.06 -6.68 16.39
CA ARG A 230 3.47 -5.51 15.73
C ARG A 230 2.38 -4.86 16.57
N PHE A 231 1.48 -5.66 17.14
CA PHE A 231 0.41 -5.16 18.01
C PHE A 231 0.96 -4.45 19.26
N LEU A 232 1.91 -5.06 19.95
CA LEU A 232 2.54 -4.50 21.15
C LEU A 232 3.38 -3.25 20.85
N CYS A 233 4.02 -3.16 19.68
CA CYS A 233 4.74 -1.97 19.23
C CYS A 233 3.83 -0.90 18.58
N GLY A 234 2.50 -1.04 18.64
CA GLY A 234 1.56 -0.05 18.08
C GLY A 234 1.54 0.00 16.53
N LEU A 235 2.11 -1.00 15.86
CA LEU A 235 2.16 -1.10 14.40
C LEU A 235 0.84 -1.65 13.87
N SER A 236 -0.07 -0.74 13.56
CA SER A 236 -1.37 -1.07 12.98
C SER A 236 -1.29 -1.82 11.63
N GLY A 237 -2.41 -2.43 11.23
CA GLY A 237 -2.53 -3.15 9.96
C GLY A 237 -3.96 -3.63 9.70
N PRO A 238 -4.27 -4.13 8.49
CA PRO A 238 -5.64 -4.46 8.08
C PRO A 238 -6.35 -5.46 9.00
N SER A 239 -5.66 -6.51 9.44
CA SER A 239 -6.23 -7.53 10.35
C SER A 239 -6.54 -6.95 11.73
N LEU A 240 -5.65 -6.13 12.29
CA LEU A 240 -5.83 -5.46 13.58
C LEU A 240 -7.00 -4.46 13.54
N SER A 241 -7.08 -3.65 12.49
CA SER A 241 -8.17 -2.68 12.32
C SER A 241 -9.53 -3.37 12.13
N LYS A 242 -9.57 -4.45 11.33
CA LYS A 242 -10.79 -5.26 11.14
C LYS A 242 -11.25 -5.89 12.46
N ALA A 243 -10.32 -6.35 13.28
CA ALA A 243 -10.59 -6.89 14.61
C ALA A 243 -10.82 -5.79 15.68
N ARG A 244 -10.71 -4.50 15.34
CA ARG A 244 -10.82 -3.35 16.25
C ARG A 244 -9.85 -3.39 17.44
N LEU A 245 -8.71 -4.04 17.26
CA LEU A 245 -7.71 -4.26 18.31
C LEU A 245 -6.85 -3.03 18.61
N THR A 246 -6.83 -2.03 17.74
CA THR A 246 -6.05 -0.79 17.94
C THR A 246 -6.53 0.08 19.11
N ARG A 247 -7.68 -0.26 19.72
CA ARG A 247 -8.22 0.39 20.93
C ARG A 247 -7.95 -0.41 22.20
N ASN A 248 -7.34 -1.59 22.08
CA ASN A 248 -7.00 -2.43 23.23
C ASN A 248 -5.83 -1.80 24.00
N ARG A 249 -5.83 -1.93 25.33
CA ARG A 249 -4.78 -1.38 26.21
C ARG A 249 -3.37 -1.89 25.93
N LEU A 250 -3.25 -3.11 25.38
CA LEU A 250 -1.98 -3.73 25.03
C LEU A 250 -1.45 -3.27 23.66
N PHE A 251 -2.27 -2.58 22.87
CA PHE A 251 -1.82 -2.00 21.60
C PHE A 251 -0.86 -0.84 21.90
N GLY A 252 0.40 -0.95 21.47
CA GLY A 252 1.43 0.04 21.77
C GLY A 252 2.06 -0.07 23.16
N ALA A 253 1.73 -1.09 23.96
CA ALA A 253 2.27 -1.24 25.31
C ALA A 253 3.80 -1.38 25.38
N ALA A 254 4.45 -1.77 24.28
CA ALA A 254 5.90 -1.90 24.14
C ALA A 254 6.44 -1.04 22.97
N GLU A 255 5.84 0.12 22.70
CA GLU A 255 6.26 1.01 21.60
C GLU A 255 7.68 1.58 21.77
N GLU A 256 8.14 1.73 23.00
CA GLU A 256 9.48 2.22 23.34
C GLU A 256 10.56 1.13 23.28
N HIS A 257 10.18 -0.14 23.05
CA HIS A 257 11.13 -1.25 22.95
C HIS A 257 11.54 -1.51 21.50
N PRO A 258 12.80 -1.91 21.25
CA PRO A 258 13.21 -2.38 19.93
C PRO A 258 12.31 -3.52 19.46
N PHE A 259 11.79 -3.42 18.23
CA PHE A 259 10.87 -4.41 17.67
C PHE A 259 11.39 -5.85 17.77
N GLU A 260 12.70 -6.05 17.56
CA GLU A 260 13.35 -7.36 17.64
C GLU A 260 13.38 -7.95 19.05
N GLU A 261 13.44 -7.11 20.08
CA GLU A 261 13.34 -7.53 21.49
C GLU A 261 11.92 -7.99 21.80
N VAL A 262 10.92 -7.20 21.40
CA VAL A 262 9.50 -7.56 21.55
C VAL A 262 9.18 -8.84 20.78
N LEU A 263 9.75 -9.03 19.59
CA LEU A 263 9.56 -10.23 18.77
C LEU A 263 10.08 -11.49 19.46
N ARG A 264 11.30 -11.47 19.99
CA ARG A 264 11.88 -12.60 20.75
C ARG A 264 11.07 -12.89 22.01
N PHE A 265 10.70 -11.85 22.75
CA PHE A 265 9.86 -11.95 23.95
C PHE A 265 8.53 -12.69 23.67
N VAL A 266 7.83 -12.35 22.59
CA VAL A 266 6.56 -13.04 22.24
C VAL A 266 6.74 -14.37 21.52
N ALA A 267 7.93 -14.66 20.98
CA ALA A 267 8.28 -15.96 20.42
C ALA A 267 8.66 -16.97 21.51
N GLY A 268 9.10 -16.49 22.68
CA GLY A 268 9.59 -17.32 23.79
C GLY A 268 11.09 -17.65 23.68
N ASP A 269 11.83 -16.82 22.95
CA ASP A 269 13.28 -16.94 22.71
C ASP A 269 14.13 -16.12 23.69
#